data_AF-A0A934YSU0-F1
#
_entry.id   AF-A0A934YSU0-F1
#
_cell.length_a   1.000
_cell.length_b   1.000
_cell.length_c   1.000
_cell.angle_alpha   90.00
_cell.angle_beta   90.00
_cell.angle_gamma   90.00
#
_symmetry.space_group_name_H-M   'P 1'
#
loop_
_entity.id
_entity.type
_entity.pdbx_description
1 polymer ?
#
loop_
_entity_poly.entity_id
_entity_poly.type
_entity_poly.pdbx_seq_one_letter_code
_entity_poly.pdbx_strand_id
1 'polypeptide(L)'
;MAGQVPLSDLGHADPPSAPAAPPRADALVAVVGLGSNLGDREAHLAFAEARLEALGDLTVRARSSLYETAPWGTVPQGPYLNAALLVAWGGSPRGLLDRLLAVEREAGRVRTVRYGPRTLDLDVLWIEGLAHHDEALEVPHPHLTERAFAMLPLLEIAPFARDPRTGAPYVAGPPNGVLAVRPARWR
;
A
#
# COMPACT_ATOMS: atom_id res chain seq x y z
N MET A 1 -39.79 35.25 -36.97
CA MET A 1 -38.98 34.13 -37.49
C MET A 1 -38.24 33.53 -36.30
N ALA A 2 -38.62 32.32 -35.88
CA ALA A 2 -38.07 31.65 -34.71
C ALA A 2 -36.91 30.75 -35.15
N GLY A 3 -35.70 31.01 -34.64
CA GLY A 3 -34.54 30.15 -34.83
C GLY A 3 -34.46 29.14 -33.69
N GLN A 4 -34.59 27.85 -34.01
CA GLN A 4 -34.30 26.75 -33.10
C GLN A 4 -32.79 26.48 -33.08
N VAL A 5 -32.22 26.38 -31.88
CA VAL A 5 -30.85 25.89 -31.64
C VAL A 5 -30.94 24.37 -31.43
N PRO A 6 -30.11 23.54 -32.07
CA PRO A 6 -30.19 22.10 -31.91
C PRO A 6 -29.63 21.67 -30.54
N LEU A 7 -30.37 20.80 -29.86
CA LEU A 7 -29.97 20.12 -28.64
C LEU A 7 -29.11 18.90 -29.01
N SER A 8 -27.79 19.06 -29.05
CA SER A 8 -26.87 17.93 -29.11
C SER A 8 -25.55 18.34 -28.47
N ASP A 9 -25.52 18.39 -27.14
CA ASP A 9 -24.31 18.38 -26.31
C ASP A 9 -24.67 18.06 -24.85
N LEU A 10 -25.41 16.97 -24.64
CA LEU A 10 -25.50 16.35 -23.32
C LEU A 10 -24.42 15.27 -23.25
N GLY A 11 -23.29 15.64 -22.66
CA GLY A 11 -22.18 14.74 -22.37
C GLY A 11 -22.68 13.47 -21.70
N HIS A 12 -22.23 12.33 -22.26
CA HIS A 12 -22.30 11.04 -21.60
C HIS A 12 -21.41 11.12 -20.35
N ALA A 13 -21.98 11.48 -19.22
CA ALA A 13 -21.36 11.21 -17.94
C ALA A 13 -21.37 9.69 -17.77
N ASP A 14 -20.18 9.09 -17.65
CA ASP A 14 -20.06 7.69 -17.24
C ASP A 14 -20.90 7.47 -15.97
N PRO A 15 -21.66 6.37 -15.88
CA PRO A 15 -22.42 6.09 -14.67
C PRO A 15 -21.45 5.96 -13.48
N PRO A 16 -21.84 6.40 -12.28
CA PRO A 16 -21.02 6.20 -11.09
C PRO A 16 -20.71 4.72 -10.95
N SER A 17 -19.41 4.39 -10.90
CA SER A 17 -18.92 3.03 -10.70
C SER A 17 -19.68 2.38 -9.55
N ALA A 18 -20.25 1.20 -9.81
CA ALA A 18 -21.00 0.43 -8.82
C ALA A 18 -20.15 0.24 -7.54
N PRO A 19 -20.78 0.21 -6.35
CA PRO A 19 -20.04 -0.06 -5.12
C PRO A 19 -19.31 -1.40 -5.25
N ALA A 20 -18.03 -1.42 -4.83
CA ALA A 20 -17.20 -2.62 -4.85
C ALA A 20 -17.96 -3.78 -4.20
N ALA A 21 -18.01 -4.92 -4.90
CA ALA A 21 -18.66 -6.12 -4.40
C ALA A 21 -18.09 -6.48 -3.01
N PRO A 22 -18.91 -6.99 -2.07
CA PRO A 22 -18.39 -7.40 -0.76
C PRO A 22 -17.25 -8.42 -0.96
N PRO A 23 -16.17 -8.34 -0.16
CA PRO A 23 -15.05 -9.25 -0.29
C PRO A 23 -15.56 -10.68 -0.13
N ARG A 24 -15.16 -11.56 -1.07
CA ARG A 24 -15.56 -12.95 -1.05
C ARG A 24 -15.03 -13.65 0.21
N ALA A 25 -15.71 -14.71 0.66
CA ALA A 25 -15.33 -15.46 1.87
C ALA A 25 -13.93 -16.09 1.81
N ASP A 26 -13.34 -16.17 0.62
CA ASP A 26 -11.98 -16.64 0.30
C ASP A 26 -10.97 -15.50 0.08
N ALA A 27 -11.34 -14.24 0.33
CA ALA A 27 -10.43 -13.10 0.16
C ALA A 27 -9.31 -13.13 1.21
N LEU A 28 -8.07 -13.00 0.74
CA LEU A 28 -6.90 -12.84 1.61
C LEU A 28 -7.00 -11.52 2.39
N VAL A 29 -6.74 -11.58 3.69
CA VAL A 29 -6.51 -10.39 4.51
C VAL A 29 -5.01 -10.15 4.55
N ALA A 30 -4.57 -9.01 4.01
CA ALA A 30 -3.15 -8.70 3.88
C ALA A 30 -2.84 -7.30 4.41
N VAL A 31 -1.61 -7.08 4.85
CA VAL A 31 -1.07 -5.75 5.11
C VAL A 31 -0.07 -5.41 4.01
N VAL A 32 -0.34 -4.31 3.32
CA VAL A 32 0.54 -3.72 2.31
C VAL A 32 1.25 -2.54 2.95
N GLY A 33 2.58 -2.51 2.87
CA GLY A 33 3.40 -1.37 3.25
C GLY A 33 3.57 -0.42 2.06
N LEU A 34 3.53 0.88 2.33
CA LEU A 34 3.72 1.93 1.33
C LEU A 34 4.87 2.82 1.77
N GLY A 35 5.71 3.25 0.83
CA GLY A 35 6.84 4.15 1.08
C GLY A 35 7.12 5.09 -0.08
N SER A 36 7.48 6.34 0.22
CA SER A 36 7.93 7.31 -0.78
C SER A 36 8.95 8.29 -0.19
N ASN A 37 10.02 8.62 -0.91
CA ASN A 37 10.97 9.66 -0.51
C ASN A 37 11.32 10.67 -1.62
N LEU A 38 10.63 10.61 -2.76
CA LEU A 38 10.80 11.55 -3.87
C LEU A 38 9.52 12.33 -4.12
N GLY A 39 9.66 13.57 -4.58
CA GLY A 39 8.54 14.40 -5.04
C GLY A 39 7.50 14.66 -3.95
N ASP A 40 6.23 14.67 -4.36
CA ASP A 40 5.10 14.75 -3.44
C ASP A 40 4.80 13.37 -2.86
N ARG A 41 5.50 13.06 -1.76
CA ARG A 41 5.45 11.76 -1.09
C ARG A 41 4.03 11.38 -0.68
N GLU A 42 3.24 12.33 -0.18
CA GLU A 42 1.87 12.06 0.27
C GLU A 42 0.95 11.78 -0.93
N ALA A 43 1.07 12.57 -2.00
CA ALA A 43 0.32 12.32 -3.24
C ALA A 43 0.67 10.95 -3.85
N HIS A 44 1.92 10.49 -3.74
CA HIS A 44 2.29 9.14 -4.19
C HIS A 44 1.63 8.03 -3.37
N LEU A 45 1.56 8.18 -2.05
CA LEU A 45 0.82 7.22 -1.21
C LEU A 45 -0.67 7.26 -1.56
N ALA A 46 -1.24 8.46 -1.71
CA ALA A 46 -2.63 8.68 -2.07
C ALA A 46 -3.02 8.06 -3.41
N PHE A 47 -2.16 8.24 -4.41
CA PHE A 47 -2.26 7.59 -5.70
C PHE A 47 -2.32 6.06 -5.55
N ALA A 48 -1.49 5.47 -4.68
CA ALA A 48 -1.44 4.02 -4.52
C ALA A 48 -2.75 3.43 -3.97
N GLU A 49 -3.34 3.99 -2.90
CA GLU A 49 -4.66 3.53 -2.38
C GLU A 49 -5.73 3.66 -3.46
N ALA A 50 -5.88 4.87 -4.02
CA ALA A 50 -6.91 5.16 -5.00
C ALA A 50 -6.80 4.21 -6.21
N ARG A 51 -5.56 3.93 -6.65
CA ARG A 51 -5.34 3.05 -7.79
C ARG A 51 -5.59 1.58 -7.46
N LEU A 52 -5.21 1.12 -6.26
CA LEU A 52 -5.47 -0.24 -5.82
C LEU A 52 -6.98 -0.52 -5.72
N GLU A 53 -7.76 0.43 -5.18
CA GLU A 53 -9.22 0.31 -5.06
C GLU A 53 -9.95 0.41 -6.41
N ALA A 54 -9.52 1.28 -7.32
CA ALA A 54 -10.18 1.53 -8.61
C ALA A 54 -10.29 0.30 -9.53
N LEU A 55 -9.57 -0.76 -9.21
CA LEU A 55 -9.47 -1.98 -10.02
C LEU A 55 -10.42 -3.09 -9.52
N GLY A 56 -11.10 -2.90 -8.38
CA GLY A 56 -12.31 -3.62 -7.99
C GLY A 56 -12.16 -5.01 -7.36
N ASP A 57 -10.94 -5.57 -7.33
CA ASP A 57 -10.58 -6.87 -6.74
C ASP A 57 -9.85 -6.74 -5.38
N LEU A 58 -9.60 -5.50 -4.94
CA LEU A 58 -8.98 -5.14 -3.67
C LEU A 58 -9.84 -4.10 -2.95
N THR A 59 -10.05 -4.29 -1.65
CA THR A 59 -10.73 -3.31 -0.78
C THR A 59 -9.83 -2.90 0.37
N VAL A 60 -9.66 -1.60 0.60
CA VAL A 60 -8.94 -1.09 1.77
C VAL A 60 -9.88 -1.09 2.98
N ARG A 61 -9.48 -1.79 4.04
CA ARG A 61 -10.24 -1.91 5.30
C ARG A 61 -9.78 -0.94 6.37
N ALA A 62 -8.49 -0.62 6.40
CA ALA A 62 -7.92 0.34 7.33
C ALA A 62 -6.62 0.94 6.77
N ARG A 63 -6.30 2.14 7.25
CA ARG A 63 -5.09 2.89 6.93
C ARG A 63 -4.36 3.26 8.21
N SER A 64 -3.04 3.11 8.23
CA SER A 64 -2.22 3.57 9.34
C SER A 64 -2.04 5.08 9.29
N SER A 65 -1.53 5.65 10.38
CA SER A 65 -0.89 6.97 10.37
C SER A 65 0.26 7.02 9.35
N LEU A 66 0.68 8.23 9.02
CA LEU A 66 1.85 8.50 8.18
C LEU A 66 3.09 8.62 9.06
N TYR A 67 4.13 7.86 8.72
CA TYR A 67 5.39 7.78 9.46
C TYR A 67 6.52 8.37 8.62
N GLU A 68 7.04 9.52 9.02
CA GLU A 68 8.27 10.04 8.43
C GLU A 68 9.46 9.35 9.09
N THR A 69 10.33 8.72 8.31
CA THR A 69 11.47 7.94 8.81
C THR A 69 12.75 8.26 8.09
N ALA A 70 13.88 8.10 8.79
CA ALA A 70 15.18 8.05 8.16
C ALA A 70 15.23 6.91 7.12
N PRO A 71 15.99 7.07 6.02
CA PRO A 71 16.15 6.00 5.05
C PRO A 71 16.87 4.80 5.65
N TRP A 72 16.52 3.61 5.17
CA TRP A 72 17.21 2.38 5.53
C TRP A 72 18.30 2.05 4.50
N GLY A 73 19.46 1.61 4.98
CA GLY A 73 20.64 1.34 4.14
C GLY A 73 21.67 2.47 4.16
N THR A 74 22.66 2.39 3.27
CA THR A 74 23.86 3.25 3.28
C THR A 74 23.84 4.35 2.21
N VAL A 75 22.84 4.37 1.33
CA VAL A 75 22.74 5.35 0.25
C VAL A 75 22.22 6.68 0.82
N PRO A 76 22.98 7.79 0.74
CA PRO A 76 22.51 9.10 1.19
C PRO A 76 21.28 9.54 0.42
N GLN A 77 20.18 9.82 1.13
CA GLN A 77 18.91 10.23 0.55
C GLN A 77 18.01 10.91 1.59
N GLY A 78 16.93 11.53 1.12
CA GLY A 78 15.93 12.16 1.98
C GLY A 78 15.08 11.16 2.77
N PRO A 79 14.34 11.65 3.78
CA PRO A 79 13.47 10.83 4.62
C PRO A 79 12.30 10.25 3.82
N TYR A 80 11.92 9.02 4.15
CA TYR A 80 10.73 8.36 3.63
C TYR A 80 9.48 8.82 4.39
N LEU A 81 8.37 8.91 3.67
CA LEU A 81 7.03 8.85 4.23
C LEU A 81 6.52 7.43 4.03
N ASN A 82 6.16 6.75 5.12
CA ASN A 82 5.68 5.37 5.10
C ASN A 82 4.26 5.28 5.69
N ALA A 83 3.51 4.28 5.24
CA ALA A 83 2.21 3.92 5.76
C ALA A 83 1.96 2.42 5.56
N ALA A 84 0.86 1.91 6.10
CA ALA A 84 0.35 0.59 5.81
C ALA A 84 -1.16 0.63 5.53
N LEU A 85 -1.61 -0.29 4.68
CA LEU A 85 -3.00 -0.55 4.37
C LEU A 85 -3.34 -1.99 4.77
N LEU A 86 -4.44 -2.16 5.51
CA LEU A 86 -5.05 -3.46 5.72
C LEU A 86 -6.05 -3.67 4.58
N VAL A 87 -5.86 -4.71 3.78
CA VAL A 87 -6.63 -4.94 2.56
C VAL A 87 -7.30 -6.30 2.56
N ALA A 88 -8.45 -6.38 1.90
CA ALA A 88 -9.02 -7.63 1.43
C ALA A 88 -8.71 -7.80 -0.05
N TRP A 89 -8.18 -8.96 -0.42
CA TRP A 89 -7.73 -9.25 -1.77
C TRP A 89 -8.34 -10.55 -2.28
N GLY A 90 -9.04 -10.50 -3.41
CA GLY A 90 -9.74 -11.67 -3.97
C GLY A 90 -8.87 -12.64 -4.79
N GLY A 91 -7.54 -12.43 -4.85
CA GLY A 91 -6.61 -13.20 -5.68
C GLY A 91 -5.56 -13.97 -4.87
N SER A 92 -4.53 -14.46 -5.57
CA SER A 92 -3.39 -15.16 -4.94
C SER A 92 -2.38 -14.17 -4.33
N PRO A 93 -1.49 -14.62 -3.42
CA PRO A 93 -0.40 -13.79 -2.89
C PRO A 93 0.49 -13.23 -4.00
N ARG A 94 0.81 -14.06 -5.01
CA ARG A 94 1.58 -13.63 -6.18
C ARG A 94 0.83 -12.58 -6.99
N GLY A 95 -0.48 -12.76 -7.17
CA GLY A 95 -1.33 -11.76 -7.83
C GLY A 95 -1.35 -10.42 -7.09
N LEU A 96 -1.31 -10.43 -5.76
CA LEU A 96 -1.17 -9.20 -4.97
C LEU A 96 0.17 -8.52 -5.27
N LEU A 97 1.29 -9.25 -5.23
CA LEU A 97 2.60 -8.70 -5.57
C LEU A 97 2.62 -8.10 -6.99
N ASP A 98 2.15 -8.84 -7.99
CA ASP A 98 2.12 -8.37 -9.38
C ASP A 98 1.30 -7.08 -9.52
N ARG A 99 0.23 -6.96 -8.73
CA ARG A 99 -0.62 -5.78 -8.66
C ARG A 99 0.08 -4.58 -8.05
N LEU A 100 0.75 -4.76 -6.93
CA LEU A 100 1.56 -3.71 -6.30
C LEU A 100 2.65 -3.22 -7.27
N LEU A 101 3.37 -4.14 -7.90
CA LEU A 101 4.40 -3.82 -8.89
C LEU A 101 3.84 -3.05 -10.10
N ALA A 102 2.58 -3.27 -10.49
CA ALA A 102 1.93 -2.52 -11.56
C ALA A 102 1.68 -1.06 -11.15
N VAL A 103 1.15 -0.83 -9.95
CA VAL A 103 0.90 0.52 -9.41
C VAL A 103 2.21 1.31 -9.27
N GLU A 104 3.29 0.67 -8.82
CA GLU A 104 4.61 1.31 -8.77
C GLU A 104 5.11 1.78 -10.14
N ARG A 105 4.92 0.96 -11.18
CA ARG A 105 5.29 1.32 -12.55
C ARG A 105 4.48 2.51 -13.05
N GLU A 106 3.18 2.53 -12.76
CA GLU A 106 2.31 3.67 -13.09
C GLU A 106 2.72 4.95 -12.33
N ALA A 107 3.21 4.83 -11.09
CA ALA A 107 3.76 5.92 -10.28
C ALA A 107 5.20 6.33 -10.69
N GLY A 108 5.72 5.82 -11.81
CA GLY A 108 7.03 6.20 -12.35
C GLY A 108 8.23 5.65 -11.58
N ARG A 109 8.07 4.54 -10.84
CA ARG A 109 9.20 3.92 -10.11
C ARG A 109 10.26 3.44 -11.10
N VAL A 110 11.47 4.02 -11.03
CA VAL A 110 12.66 3.57 -11.79
C VAL A 110 13.66 2.92 -10.86
N ARG A 111 14.08 1.68 -11.16
CA ARG A 111 15.05 0.92 -10.36
C ARG A 111 16.48 1.19 -10.84
N THR A 112 17.10 2.27 -10.37
CA THR A 112 18.49 2.65 -10.74
C THR A 112 19.55 2.18 -9.74
N VAL A 113 19.30 2.31 -8.44
CA VAL A 113 20.25 1.96 -7.37
C VAL A 113 19.54 1.14 -6.29
N ARG A 114 20.18 0.06 -5.82
CA ARG A 114 19.66 -0.73 -4.68
C ARG A 114 19.61 0.16 -3.44
N TYR A 115 18.46 0.19 -2.77
CA TYR A 115 18.15 1.12 -1.66
C TYR A 115 18.22 2.61 -2.04
N GLY A 116 18.16 2.94 -3.33
CA GLY A 116 18.07 4.33 -3.77
C GLY A 116 16.68 4.95 -3.56
N PRO A 117 16.55 6.26 -3.82
CA PRO A 117 15.29 6.98 -3.73
C PRO A 117 14.19 6.40 -4.65
N ARG A 118 12.93 6.55 -4.25
CA ARG A 118 11.76 6.00 -4.92
C ARG A 118 10.58 6.97 -4.87
N THR A 119 9.87 7.09 -6.00
CA THR A 119 8.56 7.76 -6.06
C THR A 119 7.52 7.00 -5.25
N LEU A 120 7.49 5.67 -5.40
CA LEU A 120 6.61 4.78 -4.65
C LEU A 120 7.28 3.41 -4.46
N ASP A 121 7.11 2.83 -3.29
CA ASP A 121 7.48 1.46 -2.91
C ASP A 121 6.27 0.81 -2.24
N LEU A 122 5.88 -0.38 -2.70
CA LEU A 122 4.76 -1.16 -2.22
C LEU A 122 5.23 -2.58 -1.89
N ASP A 123 5.10 -2.96 -0.63
CA ASP A 123 5.55 -4.27 -0.13
C ASP A 123 4.37 -5.08 0.42
N VAL A 124 4.31 -6.37 0.13
CA VAL A 124 3.42 -7.30 0.85
C VAL A 124 4.09 -7.63 2.19
N LEU A 125 3.64 -7.03 3.28
CA LEU A 125 4.27 -7.19 4.59
C LEU A 125 3.83 -8.49 5.27
N TRP A 126 2.54 -8.77 5.25
CA TRP A 126 1.93 -9.86 5.99
C TRP A 126 0.62 -10.30 5.35
N ILE A 127 0.32 -11.59 5.40
CA ILE A 127 -0.98 -12.16 5.02
C ILE A 127 -1.46 -13.02 6.19
N GLU A 128 -2.72 -12.85 6.57
CA GLU A 128 -3.31 -13.55 7.70
C GLU A 128 -3.20 -15.06 7.56
N GLY A 129 -2.53 -15.69 8.53
CA GLY A 129 -2.39 -17.15 8.59
C GLY A 129 -1.51 -17.77 7.49
N LEU A 130 -0.83 -16.98 6.66
CA LEU A 130 -0.10 -17.49 5.50
C LEU A 130 1.40 -17.19 5.56
N ALA A 131 2.21 -18.25 5.58
CA ALA A 131 3.61 -18.20 5.20
C ALA A 131 3.75 -18.62 3.73
N HIS A 132 4.37 -17.78 2.91
CA HIS A 132 4.59 -18.03 1.49
C HIS A 132 6.05 -17.72 1.12
N HIS A 133 6.66 -18.56 0.30
CA HIS A 133 8.01 -18.33 -0.19
C HIS A 133 8.15 -18.90 -1.61
N ASP A 134 8.41 -18.03 -2.56
CA ASP A 134 8.82 -18.35 -3.93
C ASP A 134 9.95 -17.42 -4.39
N GLU A 135 10.40 -17.57 -5.63
CA GLU A 135 11.52 -16.79 -6.18
C GLU A 135 11.31 -15.26 -6.22
N ALA A 136 10.07 -14.78 -6.19
CA ALA A 136 9.76 -13.34 -6.22
C ALA A 136 9.03 -12.82 -4.97
N LEU A 137 8.40 -13.68 -4.18
CA LEU A 137 7.61 -13.29 -3.01
C LEU A 137 7.97 -14.12 -1.78
N GLU A 138 8.32 -13.42 -0.70
CA GLU A 138 8.43 -13.98 0.64
C GLU A 138 7.47 -13.23 1.58
N VAL A 139 6.57 -13.99 2.23
CA VAL A 139 5.57 -13.49 3.20
C VAL A 139 5.62 -14.38 4.45
N PRO A 140 5.69 -13.81 5.67
CA PRO A 140 5.86 -12.39 5.97
C PRO A 140 7.14 -11.82 5.37
N HIS A 141 7.16 -10.50 5.09
CA HIS A 141 8.33 -9.87 4.50
C HIS A 141 9.59 -10.18 5.35
N PRO A 142 10.73 -10.58 4.76
CA PRO A 142 11.87 -11.16 5.48
C PRO A 142 12.44 -10.25 6.57
N HIS A 143 12.50 -8.94 6.29
CA HIS A 143 12.98 -7.92 7.23
C HIS A 143 11.88 -7.22 8.02
N LEU A 144 10.67 -7.79 8.09
CA LEU A 144 9.51 -7.13 8.71
C LEU A 144 9.83 -6.71 10.15
N THR A 145 10.27 -7.64 10.99
CA THR A 145 10.57 -7.40 12.42
C THR A 145 11.79 -6.53 12.67
N GLU A 146 12.62 -6.30 11.65
CA GLU A 146 13.83 -5.47 11.75
C GLU A 146 13.54 -3.98 11.43
N ARG A 147 12.37 -3.69 10.85
CA ARG A 147 12.03 -2.38 10.30
C ARG A 147 10.89 -1.75 11.06
N ALA A 148 11.21 -0.78 11.92
CA ALA A 148 10.19 -0.03 12.69
C ALA A 148 9.16 0.66 11.78
N PHE A 149 9.59 1.19 10.62
CA PHE A 149 8.72 1.81 9.63
C PHE A 149 7.75 0.84 8.93
N ALA A 150 7.94 -0.47 9.07
CA ALA A 150 7.00 -1.48 8.60
C ALA A 150 6.16 -2.04 9.75
N MET A 151 6.79 -2.33 10.91
CA MET A 151 6.12 -2.90 12.08
C MET A 151 5.13 -1.96 12.75
N LEU A 152 5.48 -0.69 12.94
CA LEU A 152 4.62 0.25 13.66
C LEU A 152 3.33 0.55 12.88
N PRO A 153 3.37 0.88 11.58
CA PRO A 153 2.14 1.06 10.80
C PRO A 153 1.30 -0.21 10.71
N LEU A 154 1.94 -1.38 10.56
CA LEU A 154 1.24 -2.67 10.51
C LEU A 154 0.46 -2.93 11.81
N LEU A 155 1.12 -2.80 12.97
CA LEU A 155 0.48 -3.09 14.26
C LEU A 155 -0.55 -2.04 14.68
N GLU A 156 -0.49 -0.82 14.15
CA GLU A 156 -1.53 0.20 14.33
C GLU A 156 -2.88 -0.28 13.77
N ILE A 157 -2.88 -0.94 12.60
CA ILE A 157 -4.10 -1.35 11.89
C ILE A 157 -4.43 -2.84 11.97
N ALA A 158 -3.45 -3.66 12.31
CA ALA A 158 -3.58 -5.10 12.50
C ALA A 158 -2.92 -5.53 13.84
N PRO A 159 -3.41 -5.05 15.00
CA PRO A 159 -2.84 -5.39 16.31
C PRO A 159 -2.97 -6.89 16.67
N PHE A 160 -3.79 -7.63 15.92
CA PHE A 160 -3.99 -9.06 16.03
C PHE A 160 -3.00 -9.88 15.18
N ALA A 161 -2.13 -9.22 14.39
CA ALA A 161 -1.21 -9.91 13.49
C ALA A 161 -0.27 -10.86 14.26
N ARG A 162 -0.15 -12.07 13.74
CA ARG A 162 0.72 -13.13 14.26
C ARG A 162 1.66 -13.59 13.17
N ASP A 163 2.86 -14.02 13.56
CA ASP A 163 3.76 -14.69 12.63
C ASP A 163 3.15 -16.05 12.24
N PRO A 164 2.76 -16.25 10.97
CA PRO A 164 2.12 -17.49 10.52
C PRO A 164 3.04 -18.71 10.59
N ARG A 165 4.36 -18.52 10.75
CA ARG A 165 5.35 -19.59 10.88
C ARG A 165 5.42 -20.14 12.32
N THR A 166 5.12 -19.31 13.33
CA THR A 166 5.29 -19.66 14.74
C THR A 166 4.01 -19.53 15.58
N GLY A 167 3.01 -18.80 15.09
CA GLY A 167 1.80 -18.43 15.82
C GLY A 167 2.00 -17.31 16.86
N ALA A 168 3.23 -16.83 17.06
CA ALA A 168 3.54 -15.78 18.03
C ALA A 168 2.93 -14.43 17.60
N PRO A 169 2.40 -13.62 18.53
CA PRO A 169 1.95 -12.27 18.21
C PRO A 169 3.16 -11.41 17.81
N TYR A 170 2.97 -10.57 16.79
CA TYR A 170 3.95 -9.55 16.48
C TYR A 170 3.97 -8.48 17.58
N VAL A 171 5.18 -8.03 17.94
CA VAL A 171 5.39 -6.96 18.90
C VAL A 171 6.31 -5.94 18.26
N ALA A 172 5.93 -4.66 18.33
CA ALA A 172 6.76 -3.59 17.83
C ALA A 172 8.06 -3.50 18.67
N GLY A 173 9.20 -3.46 17.99
CA GLY A 173 10.45 -3.03 18.60
C GLY A 173 10.47 -1.53 18.89
N PRO A 174 11.60 -0.98 19.40
CA PRO A 174 11.76 0.45 19.55
C PRO A 174 11.55 1.18 18.21
N PRO A 175 11.04 2.43 18.21
CA PRO A 175 10.72 3.19 17.01
C PRO A 175 11.97 3.77 16.31
N ASN A 176 12.99 2.94 16.13
CA ASN A 176 14.28 3.34 15.57
C ASN A 176 14.09 3.91 14.15
N GLY A 177 14.63 5.10 13.93
CA GLY A 177 14.57 5.80 12.65
C GLY A 177 13.23 6.49 12.38
N VAL A 178 12.23 6.42 13.27
CA VAL A 178 11.02 7.24 13.15
C VAL A 178 11.34 8.68 13.56
N LEU A 179 11.06 9.62 12.65
CA LEU A 179 11.32 11.05 12.83
C LEU A 179 10.05 11.80 13.24
N ALA A 180 8.91 11.43 12.67
CA ALA A 180 7.60 11.99 13.01
C ALA A 180 6.46 11.03 12.67
N VAL A 181 5.32 11.18 13.34
CA VAL A 181 4.07 10.46 13.06
C VAL A 181 2.94 11.48 12.94
N ARG A 182 2.12 11.38 11.89
CA ARG A 182 0.94 12.23 11.69
C ARG A 182 -0.28 11.41 11.27
N PRO A 183 -1.50 11.83 11.59
CA PRO A 183 -2.71 11.11 11.21
C PRO A 183 -2.82 10.87 9.71
N ALA A 184 -3.51 9.80 9.34
CA ALA A 184 -3.80 9.37 7.98
C ALA A 184 -4.80 10.28 7.26
N ARG A 185 -4.50 11.57 7.13
CA ARG A 185 -5.26 12.51 6.29
C ARG A 185 -4.54 12.62 4.97
N TRP A 186 -5.00 11.84 4.00
CA TRP A 186 -4.47 11.78 2.65
C TRP A 186 -5.03 13.01 1.93
N ARG A 187 -4.17 13.94 1.49
CA ARG A 187 -4.60 15.10 0.70
C ARG A 187 -4.75 14.78 -0.78
#